data_AF-A0A7W6JYH4-F1
#
_entry.id   AF-A0A7W6JYH4-F1
#
_cell.length_a   1.000
_cell.length_b   1.000
_cell.length_c   1.000
_cell.angle_alpha   90.00
_cell.angle_beta   90.00
_cell.angle_gamma   90.00
#
_symmetry.space_group_name_H-M   'P 1'
#
loop_
_entity.id
_entity.type
_entity.pdbx_description
1 polymer ?
#
loop_
_entity_poly.entity_id
_entity_poly.type
_entity_poly.pdbx_seq_one_letter_code
_entity_poly.pdbx_strand_id
1 'polypeptide(L)'
;MNDHSLKTSHLGPGLYRYIWAQSRRQQIAICVLTMVLAPLMMVPLELQRQITNKAVESHDVRLLIELGIGYFLVICVQGGMKYALNMLKGQSVEVIARDIRLRIVERVSKLGPSRQVASTAFNAGTVVSLLAAETEDVSAFGGDAFGLPMLTGGTILYVTGYLLWVEPAIAVLAVVIYMPQALLVPMMQFFINRLARLRILNVRSLGRLAADGMGGRESGLSIIDRIYKLRMAIYLRKYALTALGNFLDAFGVIIVLIVGGYFVIQGQTQVGTLVVFMSGLNKIADPWDELINFYRTISNTAVSYEMIRTQIEGDFRAKPVEDVPPEPDA
;
A
#
# COMPACT_ATOMS: atom_id res chain seq x y z
N MET A 1 26.46 -9.60 22.39
CA MET A 1 25.16 -10.28 22.33
C MET A 1 24.25 -9.57 23.32
N ASN A 2 23.51 -8.57 22.87
CA ASN A 2 22.40 -7.95 23.60
C ASN A 2 21.56 -7.14 22.61
N ASP A 3 20.26 -7.21 22.86
CA ASP A 3 19.16 -7.11 21.92
C ASP A 3 18.74 -5.66 21.63
N HIS A 4 18.87 -5.22 20.38
CA HIS A 4 18.40 -3.91 19.91
C HIS A 4 17.30 -4.01 18.84
N SER A 5 16.65 -5.16 18.70
CA SER A 5 15.64 -5.38 17.64
C SER A 5 14.18 -5.25 18.09
N LEU A 6 13.90 -5.01 19.37
CA LEU A 6 12.53 -5.05 19.91
C LEU A 6 12.09 -3.70 20.49
N LYS A 7 11.63 -2.78 19.63
CA LYS A 7 10.70 -1.71 20.06
C LYS A 7 9.86 -1.09 18.94
N THR A 8 10.14 -1.38 17.67
CA THR A 8 9.30 -0.96 16.55
C THR A 8 8.09 -1.88 16.31
N SER A 9 8.06 -3.08 16.89
CA SER A 9 7.01 -4.08 16.70
C SER A 9 5.71 -3.81 17.49
N HIS A 10 5.71 -2.88 18.45
CA HIS A 10 4.56 -2.63 19.33
C HIS A 10 3.71 -1.40 18.97
N LEU A 11 4.09 -0.60 17.97
CA LEU A 11 3.32 0.58 17.56
C LEU A 11 2.10 0.24 16.69
N GLY A 12 2.21 -0.76 15.81
CA GLY A 12 1.12 -1.22 14.95
C GLY A 12 -0.14 -1.68 15.72
N PRO A 13 -0.02 -2.51 16.77
CA PRO A 13 -1.17 -2.98 17.56
C PRO A 13 -1.99 -1.85 18.20
N GLY A 14 -1.35 -0.75 18.62
CA GLY A 14 -2.03 0.41 19.20
C GLY A 14 -2.88 1.15 18.17
N LEU A 15 -2.32 1.41 16.98
CA LEU A 15 -3.00 2.07 15.87
C LEU A 15 -4.20 1.27 15.37
N TYR A 16 -4.03 -0.03 15.11
CA TYR A 16 -5.13 -0.90 14.67
C TYR A 16 -6.24 -1.02 15.71
N ARG A 17 -5.88 -1.12 17.00
CA ARG A 17 -6.86 -1.14 18.10
C ARG A 17 -7.64 0.17 18.19
N TYR A 18 -6.98 1.31 18.00
CA TYR A 18 -7.63 2.62 17.99
C TYR A 18 -8.60 2.78 16.81
N ILE A 19 -8.14 2.46 15.59
CA ILE A 19 -8.98 2.48 14.37
C ILE A 19 -10.22 1.61 14.59
N TRP A 20 -10.04 0.39 15.10
CA TRP A 20 -11.14 -0.52 15.38
C TRP A 20 -12.12 0.04 16.42
N ALA A 21 -11.61 0.54 17.55
CA ALA A 21 -12.46 1.08 18.62
C ALA A 21 -13.36 2.23 18.12
N GLN A 22 -12.84 3.09 17.23
CA GLN A 22 -13.55 4.27 16.76
C GLN A 22 -14.44 4.00 15.52
N SER A 23 -14.05 3.07 14.64
CA SER A 23 -14.69 2.85 13.33
C SER A 23 -15.26 1.44 13.13
N ARG A 24 -15.45 0.64 14.18
CA ARG A 24 -15.88 -0.78 14.09
C ARG A 24 -17.05 -1.06 13.15
N ARG A 25 -18.08 -0.21 13.11
CA ARG A 25 -19.27 -0.43 12.27
C ARG A 25 -18.91 -0.31 10.79
N GLN A 26 -18.14 0.72 10.45
CA GLN A 26 -17.63 0.95 9.10
C GLN A 26 -16.63 -0.14 8.70
N GLN A 27 -15.71 -0.52 9.58
CA GLN A 27 -14.72 -1.58 9.30
C GLN A 27 -15.37 -2.93 9.04
N ILE A 28 -16.38 -3.32 9.83
CA ILE A 28 -17.14 -4.55 9.58
C ILE A 28 -17.84 -4.48 8.22
N ALA A 29 -18.49 -3.37 7.88
CA ALA A 29 -19.14 -3.20 6.58
C ALA A 29 -18.13 -3.27 5.41
N ILE A 30 -16.97 -2.63 5.56
CA ILE A 30 -15.85 -2.69 4.60
C ILE A 30 -15.39 -4.14 4.43
N CYS A 31 -15.11 -4.85 5.51
CA CYS A 31 -14.68 -6.25 5.45
C CYS A 31 -15.72 -7.14 4.77
N VAL A 32 -16.99 -7.05 5.15
CA VAL A 32 -18.07 -7.84 4.54
C VAL A 32 -18.17 -7.55 3.05
N LEU A 33 -18.21 -6.28 2.66
CA LEU A 33 -18.32 -5.89 1.26
C LEU A 33 -17.11 -6.34 0.44
N THR A 34 -15.91 -6.23 1.01
CA THR A 34 -14.68 -6.75 0.40
C THR A 34 -14.71 -8.27 0.23
N MET A 35 -15.24 -9.00 1.21
CA MET A 35 -15.34 -10.47 1.15
C MET A 35 -16.25 -10.93 0.01
N VAL A 36 -17.28 -10.14 -0.33
CA VAL A 36 -18.16 -10.41 -1.48
C VAL A 36 -17.54 -9.90 -2.79
N LEU A 37 -16.85 -8.75 -2.76
CA LEU A 37 -16.27 -8.13 -3.96
C LEU A 37 -15.07 -8.90 -4.50
N ALA A 38 -14.22 -9.47 -3.62
CA ALA A 38 -13.03 -10.22 -4.01
C ALA A 38 -13.33 -11.42 -4.94
N PRO A 39 -14.22 -12.38 -4.59
CA PRO A 39 -14.57 -13.47 -5.50
C PRO A 39 -15.25 -12.97 -6.77
N LEU A 40 -16.00 -11.87 -6.71
CA LEU A 40 -16.63 -11.29 -7.89
C LEU A 40 -15.60 -10.89 -8.96
N MET A 41 -14.34 -10.59 -8.58
CA MET A 41 -13.28 -10.24 -9.52
C MET A 41 -12.92 -11.36 -10.51
N MET A 42 -13.22 -12.62 -10.18
CA MET A 42 -13.00 -13.77 -11.07
C MET A 42 -14.09 -13.92 -12.13
N VAL A 43 -15.31 -13.42 -11.88
CA VAL A 43 -16.48 -13.63 -12.75
C VAL A 43 -16.27 -13.05 -14.16
N PRO A 44 -15.72 -11.82 -14.34
CA PRO A 44 -15.33 -11.33 -15.65
C PRO A 44 -14.39 -12.25 -16.42
N LEU A 45 -13.45 -12.91 -15.73
CA LEU A 45 -12.51 -13.81 -16.39
C LEU A 45 -13.24 -15.06 -16.91
N GLU A 46 -14.12 -15.64 -16.09
CA GLU A 46 -14.93 -16.79 -16.53
C GLU A 46 -15.86 -16.42 -17.68
N LEU A 47 -16.46 -15.23 -17.67
CA LEU A 47 -17.27 -14.76 -18.79
C LEU A 47 -16.44 -14.54 -20.06
N GLN A 48 -15.23 -13.97 -19.96
CA GLN A 48 -14.30 -13.89 -21.09
C GLN A 48 -14.01 -15.29 -21.65
N ARG A 49 -13.74 -16.27 -20.78
CA ARG A 49 -13.51 -17.67 -21.16
C ARG A 49 -14.68 -18.25 -21.95
N GLN A 50 -15.89 -18.11 -21.40
CA GLN A 50 -17.10 -18.68 -21.98
C GLN A 50 -17.49 -18.00 -23.28
N ILE A 51 -17.29 -16.67 -23.39
CA ILE A 51 -17.49 -15.94 -24.63
C ILE A 51 -16.59 -16.53 -25.73
N THR A 52 -15.30 -16.72 -25.44
CA THR A 52 -14.37 -17.28 -26.43
C THR A 52 -14.67 -18.75 -26.75
N ASN A 53 -14.83 -19.60 -25.73
CA ASN A 53 -14.93 -21.04 -25.93
C ASN A 53 -16.30 -21.52 -26.41
N LYS A 54 -17.37 -20.83 -26.01
CA LYS A 54 -18.73 -21.24 -26.41
C LYS A 54 -19.19 -20.41 -27.59
N ALA A 55 -19.31 -19.09 -27.41
CA ALA A 55 -19.96 -18.25 -28.41
C ALA A 55 -19.11 -18.04 -29.67
N VAL A 56 -17.82 -17.73 -29.52
CA VAL A 56 -16.94 -17.48 -30.68
C VAL A 56 -16.64 -18.78 -31.42
N GLU A 57 -16.28 -19.86 -30.71
CA GLU A 57 -15.97 -21.14 -31.33
C GLU A 57 -17.17 -21.74 -32.06
N SER A 58 -18.38 -21.66 -31.49
CA SER A 58 -19.61 -22.16 -32.12
C SER A 58 -20.24 -21.18 -33.13
N HIS A 59 -19.63 -20.01 -33.36
CA HIS A 59 -20.17 -18.95 -34.20
C HIS A 59 -21.61 -18.53 -33.84
N ASP A 60 -21.98 -18.63 -32.56
CA ASP A 60 -23.33 -18.33 -32.08
C ASP A 60 -23.44 -16.88 -31.61
N VAL A 61 -23.99 -16.03 -32.50
CA VAL A 61 -24.20 -14.61 -32.24
C VAL A 61 -25.21 -14.37 -31.11
N ARG A 62 -26.20 -15.24 -30.92
CA ARG A 62 -27.20 -15.05 -29.85
C ARG A 62 -26.54 -15.27 -28.49
N LEU A 63 -25.81 -16.37 -28.34
CA LEU A 63 -25.06 -16.66 -27.12
C LEU A 63 -24.01 -15.60 -26.83
N LEU A 64 -23.36 -15.06 -27.88
CA LEU A 64 -22.41 -13.96 -27.74
C LEU A 64 -23.05 -12.72 -27.13
N ILE A 65 -24.24 -12.34 -27.60
CA ILE A 65 -24.97 -11.17 -27.09
C ILE A 65 -25.43 -11.43 -25.64
N GLU A 66 -25.96 -12.62 -25.34
CA GLU A 66 -26.40 -12.97 -23.97
C GLU A 66 -25.24 -12.91 -22.96
N LEU A 67 -24.11 -13.54 -23.27
CA LEU A 67 -22.92 -13.50 -22.43
C LEU A 67 -22.33 -12.08 -22.35
N GLY A 68 -22.38 -11.32 -23.45
CA GLY A 68 -21.94 -9.92 -23.50
C GLY A 68 -22.76 -9.01 -22.59
N ILE A 69 -24.09 -9.13 -22.61
CA ILE A 69 -24.99 -8.41 -21.70
C ILE A 69 -24.74 -8.85 -20.25
N GLY A 70 -24.62 -10.16 -20.01
CA GLY A 70 -24.29 -10.69 -18.68
C GLY A 70 -22.99 -10.12 -18.13
N TYR A 71 -21.95 -10.04 -18.98
CA TYR A 71 -20.68 -9.44 -18.62
C TYR A 71 -20.82 -7.95 -18.30
N PHE A 72 -21.54 -7.18 -19.13
CA PHE A 72 -21.81 -5.78 -18.83
C PHE A 72 -22.51 -5.60 -17.47
N LEU A 73 -23.54 -6.40 -17.16
CA LEU A 73 -24.23 -6.35 -15.87
C LEU A 73 -23.29 -6.66 -14.70
N VAL A 74 -22.40 -7.65 -14.84
CA VAL A 74 -21.39 -7.96 -13.81
C VAL A 74 -20.45 -6.77 -13.59
N ILE A 75 -20.01 -6.11 -14.66
CA ILE A 75 -19.16 -4.90 -14.55
C ILE A 75 -19.92 -3.79 -13.82
N CYS A 76 -21.20 -3.58 -14.11
CA CYS A 76 -22.02 -2.58 -13.40
C CYS A 76 -22.14 -2.89 -11.91
N VAL A 77 -22.39 -4.16 -11.54
CA VAL A 77 -22.46 -4.60 -10.14
C VAL A 77 -21.10 -4.40 -9.45
N GLN A 78 -20.00 -4.80 -10.08
CA GLN A 78 -18.65 -4.58 -9.57
C GLN A 78 -18.36 -3.09 -9.35
N GLY A 79 -18.71 -2.25 -10.33
CA GLY A 79 -18.55 -0.80 -10.25
C GLY A 79 -19.33 -0.20 -9.10
N GLY A 80 -20.60 -0.59 -8.93
CA GLY A 80 -21.46 -0.16 -7.83
C GLY A 80 -20.93 -0.61 -6.46
N MET A 81 -20.50 -1.86 -6.33
CA MET A 81 -19.91 -2.39 -5.09
C MET A 81 -18.58 -1.71 -4.76
N LYS A 82 -17.71 -1.48 -5.76
CA LYS A 82 -16.45 -0.76 -5.57
C LYS A 82 -16.69 0.69 -5.16
N TYR A 83 -17.68 1.35 -5.75
CA TYR A 83 -18.10 2.69 -5.34
C TYR A 83 -18.59 2.72 -3.88
N ALA A 84 -19.50 1.79 -3.52
CA ALA A 84 -20.00 1.68 -2.15
C ALA A 84 -18.85 1.41 -1.14
N LEU A 85 -17.90 0.54 -1.51
CA LEU A 85 -16.73 0.26 -0.69
C LEU A 85 -15.87 1.51 -0.47
N ASN A 86 -15.56 2.24 -1.54
CA ASN A 86 -14.77 3.46 -1.46
C ASN A 86 -15.48 4.55 -0.64
N MET A 87 -16.81 4.64 -0.74
CA MET A 87 -17.61 5.56 0.08
C MET A 87 -17.56 5.18 1.58
N LEU A 88 -17.70 3.90 1.91
CA LEU A 88 -17.56 3.41 3.29
C LEU A 88 -16.16 3.66 3.85
N LYS A 89 -15.12 3.45 3.04
CA LYS A 89 -13.74 3.80 3.39
C LYS A 89 -13.61 5.30 3.69
N GLY A 90 -14.12 6.16 2.80
CA GLY A 90 -14.10 7.62 2.99
C GLY A 90 -14.84 8.07 4.25
N GLN A 91 -15.98 7.47 4.56
CA GLN A 91 -16.69 7.72 5.82
C GLN A 91 -15.87 7.30 7.04
N SER A 92 -15.16 6.16 6.96
CA SER A 92 -14.27 5.72 8.04
C SER A 92 -13.13 6.71 8.29
N VAL A 93 -12.52 7.24 7.22
CA VAL A 93 -11.49 8.29 7.30
C VAL A 93 -12.04 9.49 8.08
N GLU A 94 -13.20 10.03 7.69
CA GLU A 94 -13.76 11.22 8.34
C GLU A 94 -14.19 10.98 9.79
N VAL A 95 -14.70 9.79 10.12
CA VAL A 95 -15.04 9.43 11.51
C VAL A 95 -13.79 9.44 12.40
N ILE A 96 -12.68 8.92 11.90
CA ILE A 96 -11.39 8.91 12.62
C ILE A 96 -10.82 10.33 12.71
N ALA A 97 -10.81 11.07 11.60
CA ALA A 97 -10.30 12.44 11.56
C ALA A 97 -11.07 13.37 12.52
N ARG A 98 -12.41 13.26 12.54
CA ARG A 98 -13.27 14.02 13.45
C ARG A 98 -12.95 13.71 14.91
N ASP A 99 -12.74 12.45 15.27
CA ASP A 99 -12.41 12.05 16.64
C ASP A 99 -11.05 12.64 17.09
N ILE A 100 -10.03 12.50 16.25
CA ILE A 100 -8.69 13.05 16.54
C ILE A 100 -8.78 14.57 16.73
N ARG A 101 -9.44 15.29 15.81
CA ARG A 101 -9.61 16.75 15.88
C ARG A 101 -10.33 17.19 17.16
N LEU A 102 -11.41 16.49 17.55
CA LEU A 102 -12.15 16.80 18.78
C LEU A 102 -11.29 16.62 20.03
N ARG A 103 -10.52 15.53 20.11
CA ARG A 103 -9.61 15.27 21.24
C ARG A 103 -8.52 16.34 21.36
N ILE A 104 -7.95 16.78 20.23
CA ILE A 104 -6.93 17.83 20.21
C ILE A 104 -7.53 19.15 20.71
N VAL A 105 -8.69 19.55 20.19
CA VAL A 105 -9.36 20.81 20.59
C VAL A 105 -9.76 20.80 22.06
N GLU A 106 -10.30 19.69 22.57
CA GLU A 106 -10.67 19.55 23.98
C GLU A 106 -9.44 19.60 24.91
N ARG A 107 -8.31 19.03 24.48
CA ARG A 107 -7.06 19.10 25.25
C ARG A 107 -6.49 20.51 25.28
N VAL A 108 -6.49 21.21 24.15
CA VAL A 108 -6.06 22.60 24.03
C VAL A 108 -6.91 23.50 24.92
N SER A 109 -8.24 23.33 24.91
CA SER A 109 -9.15 24.17 25.71
C SER A 109 -9.00 23.93 27.22
N LYS A 110 -8.77 22.69 27.65
CA LYS A 110 -8.52 22.33 29.05
C LYS A 110 -7.19 22.84 29.61
N LEU A 111 -6.18 23.06 28.77
CA LEU A 111 -4.87 23.54 29.22
C LEU A 111 -4.89 25.03 29.62
N GLY A 112 -5.87 25.81 29.14
CA GLY A 112 -6.10 27.21 29.52
C GLY A 112 -4.94 28.18 29.22
N PRO A 113 -5.17 29.51 29.25
CA PRO A 113 -4.12 30.50 29.00
C PRO A 113 -2.96 30.45 30.03
N SER A 114 -3.23 29.89 31.22
CA SER A 114 -2.35 29.92 32.39
C SER A 114 -1.12 29.03 32.27
N ARG A 115 -1.13 28.00 31.39
CA ARG A 115 0.02 27.11 31.15
C ARG A 115 0.79 27.46 29.87
N GLN A 116 0.24 28.35 29.06
CA GLN A 116 0.79 28.82 27.79
C GLN A 116 2.10 29.60 27.97
N VAL A 117 2.32 30.16 29.17
CA VAL A 117 3.56 30.89 29.55
C VAL A 117 4.67 29.95 30.05
N ALA A 118 4.35 28.72 30.50
CA ALA A 118 5.32 27.81 31.13
C ALA A 118 5.91 26.75 30.18
N SER A 119 5.31 26.51 29.01
CA SER A 119 5.87 25.56 28.04
C SER A 119 5.84 26.11 26.62
N THR A 120 6.99 26.56 26.16
CA THR A 120 7.37 26.77 24.75
C THR A 120 7.17 25.52 23.85
N ALA A 121 6.67 24.41 24.42
CA ALA A 121 6.46 23.11 23.77
C ALA A 121 5.08 22.94 23.11
N PHE A 122 4.07 23.77 23.42
CA PHE A 122 2.77 23.76 22.73
C PHE A 122 2.71 24.92 21.72
N ASN A 123 3.67 24.93 20.77
CA ASN A 123 3.70 25.93 19.71
C ASN A 123 2.42 25.85 18.86
N ALA A 124 1.81 26.99 18.55
CA ALA A 124 0.61 27.06 17.70
C ALA A 124 0.81 26.32 16.37
N GLY A 125 2.03 26.36 15.80
CA GLY A 125 2.40 25.60 14.61
C GLY A 125 2.34 24.07 14.78
N THR A 126 2.68 23.55 15.96
CA THR A 126 2.57 22.12 16.27
C THR A 126 1.10 21.69 16.33
N VAL A 127 0.23 22.49 16.94
CA VAL A 127 -1.22 22.21 17.00
C VAL A 127 -1.84 22.24 15.61
N VAL A 128 -1.46 23.21 14.78
CA VAL A 128 -1.91 23.30 13.38
C VAL A 128 -1.45 22.09 12.58
N SER A 129 -0.18 21.68 12.71
CA SER A 129 0.35 20.48 12.05
C SER A 129 -0.37 19.20 12.49
N LEU A 130 -0.74 19.11 13.78
CA LEU A 130 -1.44 17.97 14.33
C LEU A 130 -2.87 17.86 13.80
N LEU A 131 -3.60 18.98 13.73
CA LEU A 131 -4.98 19.06 13.25
C LEU A 131 -5.11 18.81 11.75
N ALA A 132 -4.05 19.09 10.98
CA ALA A 132 -4.00 18.93 9.54
C ALA A 132 -3.24 17.65 9.15
N ALA A 133 -1.93 17.75 8.89
CA ALA A 133 -1.14 16.70 8.24
C ALA A 133 -1.11 15.38 9.02
N GLU A 134 -0.85 15.41 10.33
CA GLU A 134 -0.74 14.17 11.11
C GLU A 134 -2.09 13.47 11.26
N THR A 135 -3.17 14.23 11.43
CA THR A 135 -4.53 13.68 11.47
C THR A 135 -4.93 13.08 10.13
N GLU A 136 -4.62 13.76 9.03
CA GLU A 136 -4.91 13.28 7.67
C GLU A 136 -4.20 11.96 7.39
N ASP A 137 -2.90 11.87 7.68
CA ASP A 137 -2.11 10.65 7.47
C ASP A 137 -2.66 9.45 8.28
N VAL A 138 -3.05 9.67 9.54
CA VAL A 138 -3.60 8.61 10.41
C VAL A 138 -5.02 8.20 9.98
N SER A 139 -5.87 9.16 9.67
CA SER A 139 -7.25 8.89 9.27
C SER A 139 -7.35 8.23 7.90
N ALA A 140 -6.54 8.67 6.92
CA ALA A 140 -6.47 8.08 5.58
C ALA A 140 -6.09 6.59 5.65
N PHE A 141 -5.05 6.27 6.42
CA PHE A 141 -4.68 4.87 6.67
C PHE A 141 -5.81 4.08 7.34
N GLY A 142 -6.55 4.70 8.27
CA GLY A 142 -7.70 4.08 8.92
C GLY A 142 -8.79 3.62 7.96
N GLY A 143 -8.99 4.32 6.84
CA GLY A 143 -9.91 3.89 5.78
C GLY A 143 -9.45 2.61 5.05
N ASP A 144 -8.15 2.45 4.87
CA ASP A 144 -7.56 1.32 4.13
C ASP A 144 -7.07 0.17 5.01
N ALA A 145 -6.95 0.38 6.32
CA ALA A 145 -6.28 -0.50 7.28
C ALA A 145 -6.69 -1.98 7.18
N PHE A 146 -7.97 -2.25 6.97
CA PHE A 146 -8.51 -3.60 6.77
C PHE A 146 -8.97 -3.84 5.33
N GLY A 147 -9.63 -2.83 4.73
CA GLY A 147 -10.26 -2.98 3.43
C GLY A 147 -9.27 -3.22 2.28
N LEU A 148 -8.11 -2.55 2.29
CA LEU A 148 -7.13 -2.69 1.22
C LEU A 148 -6.45 -4.08 1.25
N PRO A 149 -5.80 -4.54 2.34
CA PRO A 149 -5.17 -5.86 2.36
C PRO A 149 -6.15 -6.99 2.05
N MET A 150 -7.38 -6.88 2.53
CA MET A 150 -8.39 -7.91 2.35
C MET A 150 -8.90 -7.94 0.90
N LEU A 151 -9.05 -6.79 0.24
CA LEU A 151 -9.49 -6.73 -1.16
C LEU A 151 -8.38 -7.17 -2.10
N THR A 152 -7.20 -6.60 -1.90
CA THR A 152 -6.01 -6.83 -2.71
C THR A 152 -5.53 -8.27 -2.54
N GLY A 153 -5.37 -8.74 -1.30
CA GLY A 153 -5.02 -10.13 -1.00
C GLY A 153 -6.11 -11.12 -1.42
N GLY A 154 -7.39 -10.78 -1.22
CA GLY A 154 -8.51 -11.57 -1.70
C GLY A 154 -8.52 -11.69 -3.23
N THR A 155 -8.25 -10.60 -3.95
CA THR A 155 -8.18 -10.60 -5.42
C THR A 155 -7.07 -11.52 -5.89
N ILE A 156 -5.86 -11.42 -5.32
CA ILE A 156 -4.76 -12.34 -5.65
C ILE A 156 -5.17 -13.78 -5.37
N LEU A 157 -5.71 -14.07 -4.19
CA LEU A 157 -6.13 -15.41 -3.79
C LEU A 157 -7.18 -16.01 -4.75
N TYR A 158 -8.27 -15.28 -5.03
CA TYR A 158 -9.35 -15.77 -5.88
C TYR A 158 -8.96 -15.84 -7.35
N VAL A 159 -8.21 -14.86 -7.87
CA VAL A 159 -7.75 -14.89 -9.27
C VAL A 159 -6.73 -16.00 -9.47
N THR A 160 -5.74 -16.15 -8.59
CA THR A 160 -4.78 -17.26 -8.66
C THR A 160 -5.47 -18.62 -8.50
N GLY A 161 -6.39 -18.75 -7.54
CA GLY A 161 -7.16 -19.98 -7.34
C GLY A 161 -8.01 -20.34 -8.56
N TYR A 162 -8.64 -19.35 -9.19
CA TYR A 162 -9.37 -19.53 -10.43
C TYR A 162 -8.45 -19.95 -11.59
N LEU A 163 -7.29 -19.29 -11.78
CA LEU A 163 -6.34 -19.68 -12.83
C LEU A 163 -5.79 -21.10 -12.64
N LEU A 164 -5.50 -21.49 -11.38
CA LEU A 164 -5.11 -22.87 -11.04
C LEU A 164 -6.21 -23.88 -11.35
N TRP A 165 -7.47 -23.51 -11.16
CA TRP A 165 -8.61 -24.35 -11.53
C TRP A 165 -8.81 -24.46 -13.04
N VAL A 166 -8.56 -23.38 -13.80
CA VAL A 166 -8.68 -23.38 -15.26
C VAL A 166 -7.61 -24.23 -15.93
N GLU A 167 -6.33 -23.98 -15.64
CA GLU A 167 -5.22 -24.73 -16.22
C GLU A 167 -4.01 -24.75 -15.27
N PRO A 168 -3.85 -25.80 -14.43
CA PRO A 168 -2.82 -25.85 -13.39
C PRO A 168 -1.40 -25.70 -13.94
N ALA A 169 -1.10 -26.30 -15.11
CA ALA A 169 0.23 -26.29 -15.69
C ALA A 169 0.69 -24.88 -16.12
N ILE A 170 -0.19 -24.12 -16.78
CA ILE A 170 0.10 -22.73 -17.18
C ILE A 170 0.19 -21.83 -15.93
N ALA A 171 -0.68 -22.04 -14.93
CA ALA A 171 -0.67 -21.27 -13.69
C ALA A 171 0.60 -21.47 -12.86
N VAL A 172 1.08 -22.71 -12.70
CA VAL A 172 2.34 -22.99 -11.99
C VAL A 172 3.51 -22.36 -12.73
N LEU A 173 3.54 -22.44 -14.06
CA LEU A 173 4.58 -21.81 -14.86
C LEU A 173 4.60 -20.29 -14.67
N ALA A 174 3.43 -19.63 -14.68
CA ALA A 174 3.32 -18.21 -14.38
C ALA A 174 3.86 -17.88 -12.99
N VAL A 175 3.48 -18.64 -11.96
CA VAL A 175 4.02 -18.44 -10.60
C VAL A 175 5.55 -18.52 -10.57
N VAL A 176 6.14 -19.48 -11.27
CA VAL A 176 7.61 -19.63 -11.35
C VAL A 176 8.26 -18.41 -12.01
N ILE A 177 7.65 -17.86 -13.07
CA ILE A 177 8.17 -16.68 -13.79
C ILE A 177 8.13 -15.42 -12.92
N TYR A 178 7.06 -15.26 -12.14
CA TYR A 178 6.88 -14.10 -11.26
C TYR A 178 7.56 -14.25 -9.89
N MET A 179 7.99 -15.46 -9.51
CA MET A 179 8.65 -15.73 -8.23
C MET A 179 9.93 -14.89 -8.01
N PRO A 180 10.84 -14.73 -9.00
CA PRO A 180 11.97 -13.81 -8.89
C PRO A 180 11.56 -12.38 -8.53
N GLN A 181 10.49 -11.85 -9.14
CA GLN A 181 9.97 -10.51 -8.84
C GLN A 181 9.42 -10.43 -7.42
N ALA A 182 8.63 -11.42 -7.01
CA ALA A 182 8.02 -11.48 -5.69
C ALA A 182 9.08 -11.48 -4.56
N LEU A 183 10.24 -12.10 -4.79
CA LEU A 183 11.36 -12.10 -3.84
C LEU A 183 12.24 -10.84 -3.95
N LEU A 184 12.51 -10.36 -5.17
CA LEU A 184 13.41 -9.22 -5.37
C LEU A 184 12.81 -7.91 -4.89
N VAL A 185 11.51 -7.70 -5.05
CA VAL A 185 10.83 -6.46 -4.64
C VAL A 185 10.99 -6.15 -3.15
N PRO A 186 10.64 -7.05 -2.19
CA PRO A 186 10.82 -6.76 -0.77
C PRO A 186 12.29 -6.54 -0.40
N MET A 187 13.22 -7.29 -1.00
CA MET A 187 14.67 -7.11 -0.77
C MET A 187 15.12 -5.72 -1.21
N MET A 188 14.85 -5.34 -2.46
CA MET A 188 15.21 -4.02 -3.00
C MET A 188 14.51 -2.90 -2.24
N GLN A 189 13.31 -3.14 -1.74
CA GLN A 189 12.60 -2.14 -0.97
C GLN A 189 13.26 -1.83 0.37
N PHE A 190 13.84 -2.81 1.04
CA PHE A 190 14.63 -2.56 2.25
C PHE A 190 15.77 -1.57 1.98
N PHE A 191 16.48 -1.72 0.84
CA PHE A 191 17.53 -0.81 0.42
C PHE A 191 17.00 0.59 0.07
N ILE A 192 15.90 0.67 -0.68
CA ILE A 192 15.25 1.95 -1.02
C ILE A 192 14.84 2.69 0.24
N ASN A 193 14.22 2.01 1.21
CA ASN A 193 13.80 2.60 2.48
C ASN A 193 14.99 3.13 3.29
N ARG A 194 16.13 2.41 3.30
CA ARG A 194 17.36 2.88 3.95
C ARG A 194 17.90 4.16 3.30
N LEU A 195 17.96 4.22 1.98
CA LEU A 195 18.40 5.41 1.25
C LEU A 195 17.44 6.60 1.46
N ALA A 196 16.13 6.33 1.49
CA ALA A 196 15.11 7.35 1.74
C ALA A 196 15.25 7.96 3.14
N ARG A 197 15.51 7.13 4.17
CA ARG A 197 15.80 7.62 5.53
C ARG A 197 17.03 8.52 5.57
N LEU A 198 18.14 8.10 4.95
CA LEU A 198 19.36 8.92 4.86
C LEU A 198 19.09 10.26 4.15
N ARG A 199 18.29 10.26 3.07
CA ARG A 199 17.89 11.48 2.36
C ARG A 199 17.13 12.42 3.27
N ILE A 200 16.15 11.93 4.04
CA ILE A 200 15.35 12.74 4.97
C ILE A 200 16.25 13.38 6.05
N LEU A 201 17.20 12.62 6.61
CA LEU A 201 18.15 13.15 7.59
C LEU A 201 19.00 14.29 7.01
N ASN A 202 19.50 14.16 5.78
CA ASN A 202 20.27 15.21 5.10
C ASN A 202 19.42 16.44 4.76
N VAL A 203 18.14 16.25 4.38
CA VAL A 203 17.21 17.38 4.16
C VAL A 203 16.97 18.13 5.48
N ARG A 204 16.81 17.43 6.60
CA ARG A 204 16.65 18.04 7.92
C ARG A 204 17.91 18.77 8.39
N SER A 205 19.10 18.22 8.14
CA SER A 205 20.36 18.91 8.48
C SER A 205 20.56 20.18 7.63
N LEU A 206 20.22 20.12 6.32
CA LEU A 206 20.24 21.30 5.47
C LEU A 206 19.28 22.39 5.98
N GLY A 207 18.08 22.01 6.42
CA GLY A 207 17.12 22.92 7.03
C GLY A 207 17.64 23.60 8.30
N ARG A 208 18.33 22.85 9.18
CA ARG A 208 18.98 23.42 10.38
C ARG A 208 20.09 24.41 10.02
N LEU A 209 20.97 24.06 9.09
CA LEU A 209 22.04 24.96 8.64
C LEU A 209 21.51 26.25 8.02
N ALA A 210 20.39 26.19 7.31
CA ALA A 210 19.72 27.37 6.77
C ALA A 210 19.09 28.25 7.87
N ALA A 211 18.55 27.64 8.92
CA ALA A 211 17.94 28.35 10.05
C ALA A 211 18.98 29.00 10.98
N ASP A 212 20.09 28.31 11.23
CA ASP A 212 21.13 28.77 12.16
C ASP A 212 22.02 29.87 11.56
N GLY A 213 21.94 30.13 10.24
CA GLY A 213 22.73 31.15 9.54
C GLY A 213 24.25 30.92 9.54
N MET A 214 24.73 29.88 10.25
CA MET A 214 26.14 29.56 10.48
C MET A 214 26.69 28.47 9.54
N GLY A 215 25.89 27.98 8.60
CA GLY A 215 26.35 26.99 7.61
C GLY A 215 27.19 27.62 6.51
N GLY A 216 28.52 27.49 6.57
CA GLY A 216 29.41 27.87 5.48
C GLY A 216 28.93 27.31 4.13
N ARG A 217 29.01 28.12 3.06
CA ARG A 217 28.49 27.79 1.72
C ARG A 217 28.96 26.41 1.22
N GLU A 218 30.17 26.01 1.55
CA GLU A 218 30.74 24.70 1.20
C GLU A 218 30.02 23.51 1.90
N SER A 219 29.71 23.65 3.18
CA SER A 219 28.95 22.63 3.94
C SER A 219 27.53 22.48 3.40
N GLY A 220 26.88 23.57 3.02
CA GLY A 220 25.56 23.53 2.37
C GLY A 220 25.60 22.82 1.01
N LEU A 221 26.59 23.15 0.17
CA LEU A 221 26.76 22.53 -1.15
C LEU A 221 27.02 21.02 -1.08
N SER A 222 27.87 20.57 -0.15
CA SER A 222 28.15 19.13 0.03
C SER A 222 26.91 18.33 0.46
N ILE A 223 26.06 18.90 1.33
CA ILE A 223 24.80 18.26 1.74
C ILE A 223 23.81 18.20 0.59
N ILE A 224 23.71 19.26 -0.22
CA ILE A 224 22.86 19.28 -1.42
C ILE A 224 23.28 18.18 -2.40
N ASP A 225 24.58 18.05 -2.67
CA ASP A 225 25.11 16.98 -3.54
C ASP A 225 24.82 15.59 -2.98
N ARG A 226 24.96 15.41 -1.65
CA ARG A 226 24.61 14.15 -0.99
C ARG A 226 23.11 13.82 -1.12
N ILE A 227 22.23 14.81 -0.96
CA ILE A 227 20.78 14.65 -1.18
C ILE A 227 20.50 14.23 -2.62
N TYR A 228 21.17 14.86 -3.59
CA TYR A 228 21.04 14.53 -5.01
C TYR A 228 21.47 13.08 -5.29
N LYS A 229 22.67 12.68 -4.86
CA LYS A 229 23.19 11.31 -5.04
C LYS A 229 22.28 10.26 -4.41
N LEU A 230 21.77 10.52 -3.20
CA LEU A 230 20.82 9.63 -2.54
C LEU A 230 19.50 9.52 -3.32
N ARG A 231 18.97 10.64 -3.83
CA ARG A 231 17.75 10.62 -4.66
C ARG A 231 17.97 9.85 -5.95
N MET A 232 19.11 10.02 -6.61
CA MET A 232 19.45 9.29 -7.83
C MET A 232 19.59 7.78 -7.57
N ALA A 233 20.23 7.40 -6.46
CA ALA A 233 20.35 6.00 -6.05
C ALA A 233 18.99 5.34 -5.75
N ILE A 234 18.04 6.10 -5.20
CA ILE A 234 16.65 5.66 -5.01
C ILE A 234 15.96 5.48 -6.37
N TYR A 235 16.07 6.46 -7.27
CA TYR A 235 15.44 6.38 -8.59
C TYR A 235 15.96 5.23 -9.43
N LEU A 236 17.27 5.01 -9.48
CA LEU A 236 17.85 3.90 -10.23
C LEU A 236 17.27 2.55 -9.78
N ARG A 237 17.17 2.32 -8.46
CA ARG A 237 16.61 1.08 -7.90
C ARG A 237 15.10 0.96 -8.12
N LYS A 238 14.36 2.05 -7.91
CA LYS A 238 12.91 2.08 -8.15
C LYS A 238 12.60 1.75 -9.61
N TYR A 239 13.26 2.42 -10.55
CA TYR A 239 13.01 2.21 -11.97
C TYR A 239 13.56 0.89 -12.49
N ALA A 240 14.63 0.34 -11.91
CA ALA A 240 15.07 -1.03 -12.22
C ALA A 240 14.01 -2.07 -11.81
N LEU A 241 13.37 -1.92 -10.64
CA LEU A 241 12.26 -2.78 -10.22
C LEU A 241 11.05 -2.63 -11.14
N THR A 242 10.65 -1.40 -11.47
CA THR A 242 9.54 -1.15 -12.40
C THR A 242 9.83 -1.75 -13.79
N ALA A 243 11.06 -1.57 -14.30
CA ALA A 243 11.45 -2.15 -15.58
C ALA A 243 11.43 -3.68 -15.54
N LEU A 244 11.90 -4.30 -14.47
CA LEU A 244 11.83 -5.75 -14.29
C LEU A 244 10.38 -6.25 -14.23
N GLY A 245 9.51 -5.56 -13.49
CA GLY A 245 8.09 -5.91 -13.40
C GLY A 245 7.41 -5.85 -14.77
N ASN A 246 7.53 -4.71 -15.47
CA ASN A 246 6.98 -4.56 -16.81
C ASN A 246 7.54 -5.58 -17.81
N PHE A 247 8.83 -5.93 -17.70
CA PHE A 247 9.44 -6.97 -18.52
C PHE A 247 8.83 -8.34 -18.23
N LEU A 248 8.66 -8.71 -16.95
CA LEU A 248 8.05 -9.97 -16.56
C LEU A 248 6.56 -10.03 -16.90
N ASP A 249 5.85 -8.91 -16.91
CA ASP A 249 4.46 -8.85 -17.39
C ASP A 249 4.35 -9.16 -18.88
N ALA A 250 5.15 -8.49 -19.71
CA ALA A 250 5.21 -8.79 -21.13
C ALA A 250 5.67 -10.23 -21.40
N PHE A 251 6.69 -10.70 -20.66
CA PHE A 251 7.23 -12.03 -20.80
C PHE A 251 6.26 -13.12 -20.35
N GLY A 252 5.50 -12.88 -19.28
CA GLY A 252 4.44 -13.77 -18.80
C GLY A 252 3.36 -13.98 -19.86
N VAL A 253 2.91 -12.91 -20.52
CA VAL A 253 1.97 -12.99 -21.65
C VAL A 253 2.55 -13.80 -22.82
N ILE A 254 3.82 -13.58 -23.18
CA ILE A 254 4.50 -14.35 -24.24
C ILE A 254 4.53 -15.83 -23.89
N ILE A 255 4.85 -16.19 -22.64
CA ILE A 255 4.90 -17.59 -22.22
C ILE A 255 3.51 -18.22 -22.24
N VAL A 256 2.47 -17.52 -21.78
CA VAL A 256 1.08 -17.99 -21.89
C VAL A 256 0.72 -18.26 -23.34
N LEU A 257 1.10 -17.38 -24.27
CA LEU A 257 0.86 -17.57 -25.71
C LEU A 257 1.59 -18.80 -26.27
N ILE A 258 2.88 -18.96 -25.97
CA ILE A 258 3.69 -20.04 -26.53
C ILE A 258 3.28 -21.39 -25.92
N VAL A 259 3.29 -21.49 -24.59
CA VAL A 259 3.02 -22.74 -23.87
C VAL A 259 1.54 -23.09 -23.92
N GLY A 260 0.68 -22.12 -23.65
CA GLY A 260 -0.76 -22.33 -23.75
C GLY A 260 -1.19 -22.55 -25.20
N GLY A 261 -0.64 -21.81 -26.17
CA GLY A 261 -0.90 -22.04 -27.59
C GLY A 261 -0.48 -23.44 -28.03
N TYR A 262 0.66 -23.94 -27.55
CA TYR A 262 1.06 -25.33 -27.75
C TYR A 262 0.01 -26.32 -27.21
N PHE A 263 -0.54 -26.08 -26.00
CA PHE A 263 -1.62 -26.92 -25.46
C PHE A 263 -2.91 -26.84 -26.25
N VAL A 264 -3.25 -25.68 -26.80
CA VAL A 264 -4.41 -25.52 -27.70
C VAL A 264 -4.20 -26.34 -28.97
N ILE A 265 -3.02 -26.27 -29.58
CA ILE A 265 -2.69 -27.05 -30.79
C ILE A 265 -2.75 -28.55 -30.54
N GLN A 266 -2.34 -29.01 -29.34
CA GLN A 266 -2.43 -30.41 -28.93
C GLN A 266 -3.85 -30.83 -28.51
N GLY A 267 -4.84 -29.92 -28.52
CA GLY A 267 -6.21 -30.18 -28.08
C GLY A 267 -6.37 -30.40 -26.58
N GLN A 268 -5.38 -30.00 -25.77
CA GLN A 268 -5.41 -30.16 -24.31
C GLN A 268 -6.16 -29.02 -23.60
N THR A 269 -6.23 -27.84 -24.22
CA THR A 269 -6.91 -26.67 -23.68
C THR A 269 -7.59 -25.86 -24.78
N GLN A 270 -8.45 -24.90 -24.42
CA GLN A 270 -9.22 -24.08 -25.35
C GLN A 270 -8.63 -22.67 -25.50
N VAL A 271 -8.94 -21.97 -26.59
CA VAL A 271 -8.39 -20.63 -26.87
C VAL A 271 -8.74 -19.62 -25.77
N GLY A 272 -9.94 -19.71 -25.19
CA GLY A 272 -10.37 -18.85 -24.08
C GLY A 272 -9.56 -19.04 -22.81
N THR A 273 -8.86 -20.17 -22.64
CA THR A 273 -7.87 -20.33 -21.57
C THR A 273 -6.78 -19.27 -21.70
N LEU A 274 -6.24 -19.06 -22.91
CA LEU A 274 -5.17 -18.07 -23.14
C LEU A 274 -5.62 -16.66 -22.79
N VAL A 275 -6.82 -16.29 -23.26
CA VAL A 275 -7.43 -14.97 -23.00
C VAL A 275 -7.56 -14.71 -21.49
N VAL A 276 -8.05 -15.72 -20.76
CA VAL A 276 -8.22 -15.66 -19.31
C VAL A 276 -6.89 -15.52 -18.59
N PHE A 277 -5.87 -16.25 -19.01
CA PHE A 277 -4.55 -16.16 -18.39
C PHE A 277 -3.92 -14.79 -18.61
N MET A 278 -4.00 -14.23 -19.82
CA MET A 278 -3.53 -12.87 -20.09
C MET A 278 -4.24 -11.82 -19.22
N SER A 279 -5.57 -11.89 -19.14
CA SER A 279 -6.36 -10.99 -18.30
C SER A 279 -6.10 -11.21 -16.81
N GLY A 280 -5.91 -12.46 -16.39
CA GLY A 280 -5.72 -12.86 -15.00
C GLY A 280 -4.36 -12.45 -14.43
N LEU A 281 -3.28 -12.59 -15.21
CA LEU A 281 -1.94 -12.16 -14.80
C LEU A 281 -1.89 -10.66 -14.52
N ASN A 282 -2.44 -9.84 -15.44
CA ASN A 282 -2.52 -8.39 -15.24
C ASN A 282 -3.35 -8.03 -14.00
N LYS A 283 -4.41 -8.79 -13.68
CA LYS A 283 -5.23 -8.60 -12.48
C LYS A 283 -4.52 -8.93 -11.16
N ILE A 284 -3.39 -9.64 -11.20
CA ILE A 284 -2.60 -9.98 -10.00
C ILE A 284 -1.47 -8.95 -9.78
N ALA A 285 -0.89 -8.42 -10.86
CA ALA A 285 0.24 -7.48 -10.81
C ALA A 285 -0.10 -6.20 -10.02
N ASP A 286 -1.20 -5.49 -10.37
CA ASP A 286 -1.54 -4.23 -9.69
C ASP A 286 -1.81 -4.43 -8.19
N PRO A 287 -2.62 -5.43 -7.76
CA PRO A 287 -2.80 -5.69 -6.33
C PRO A 287 -1.50 -6.00 -5.57
N TRP A 288 -0.57 -6.72 -6.19
CA TRP A 288 0.68 -7.05 -5.53
C TRP A 288 1.47 -5.78 -5.13
N ASP A 289 1.55 -4.81 -6.05
CA ASP A 289 2.21 -3.53 -5.80
C ASP A 289 1.49 -2.72 -4.71
N GLU A 290 0.15 -2.71 -4.71
CA GLU A 290 -0.65 -2.08 -3.65
C GLU A 290 -0.34 -2.68 -2.27
N LEU A 291 -0.26 -4.01 -2.17
CA LEU A 291 -0.01 -4.70 -0.91
C LEU A 291 1.38 -4.36 -0.35
N ILE A 292 2.41 -4.36 -1.21
CA ILE A 292 3.77 -3.99 -0.80
C ILE A 292 3.84 -2.53 -0.33
N ASN A 293 3.15 -1.63 -1.01
CA ASN A 293 3.10 -0.22 -0.62
C ASN A 293 2.35 -0.06 0.71
N PHE A 294 1.26 -0.79 0.91
CA PHE A 294 0.50 -0.78 2.15
C PHE A 294 1.36 -1.11 3.38
N TYR A 295 2.20 -2.15 3.31
CA TYR A 295 3.11 -2.50 4.41
C TYR A 295 4.07 -1.36 4.79
N ARG A 296 4.48 -0.53 3.82
CA ARG A 296 5.30 0.67 4.09
C ARG A 296 4.47 1.75 4.78
N THR A 297 3.25 1.97 4.31
CA THR A 297 2.32 2.95 4.88
C THR A 297 2.06 2.67 6.36
N ILE A 298 1.86 1.41 6.76
CA ILE A 298 1.70 1.03 8.18
C ILE A 298 2.83 1.60 9.05
N SER A 299 4.08 1.46 8.60
CA SER A 299 5.26 1.89 9.36
C SER A 299 5.31 3.41 9.52
N ASN A 300 4.96 4.15 8.47
CA ASN A 300 4.96 5.61 8.50
C ASN A 300 3.81 6.13 9.38
N THR A 301 2.60 5.61 9.20
CA THR A 301 1.42 6.02 9.95
C THR A 301 1.54 5.69 11.44
N ALA A 302 2.15 4.55 11.79
CA ALA A 302 2.37 4.18 13.18
C ALA A 302 3.22 5.22 13.94
N VAL A 303 4.17 5.86 13.26
CA VAL A 303 5.00 6.95 13.83
C VAL A 303 4.17 8.21 14.03
N SER A 304 3.39 8.63 13.02
CA SER A 304 2.47 9.78 13.13
C SER A 304 1.45 9.60 14.25
N TYR A 305 0.86 8.40 14.36
CA TYR A 305 -0.08 8.09 15.43
C TYR A 305 0.54 8.24 16.82
N GLU A 306 1.77 7.75 17.04
CA GLU A 306 2.43 7.86 18.35
C GLU A 306 2.79 9.31 18.69
N MET A 307 3.16 10.12 17.69
CA MET A 307 3.39 11.54 17.88
C MET A 307 2.10 12.25 18.35
N ILE A 308 0.96 11.96 17.73
CA ILE A 308 -0.35 12.47 18.15
C ILE A 308 -0.69 12.00 19.57
N ARG A 309 -0.53 10.70 19.84
CA ARG A 309 -0.86 10.10 21.13
C ARG A 309 -0.05 10.72 22.27
N THR A 310 1.27 10.86 22.09
CA THR A 310 2.18 11.43 23.10
C THR A 310 1.79 12.88 23.44
N GLN A 311 1.42 13.67 22.43
CA GLN A 311 0.99 15.05 22.64
C GLN A 311 -0.37 15.15 23.36
N ILE A 312 -1.29 14.22 23.09
CA ILE A 312 -2.60 14.18 23.75
C ILE A 312 -2.47 13.69 25.21
N GLU A 313 -1.70 12.62 25.45
CA GLU A 313 -1.51 11.98 26.77
C GLU A 313 -0.60 12.82 27.70
N GLY A 314 0.25 13.69 27.15
CA GLY A 314 1.08 14.63 27.92
C GLY A 314 2.34 14.02 28.54
N ASP A 315 2.73 12.81 28.14
CA ASP A 315 3.95 12.16 28.62
C ASP A 315 5.15 12.58 27.76
N PHE A 316 5.69 13.77 28.04
CA PHE A 316 6.95 14.22 27.44
C PHE A 316 8.14 13.55 28.14
N ARG A 317 8.21 12.22 28.03
CA ARG A 317 9.44 11.45 28.28
C ARG A 317 9.85 10.72 27.01
N ALA A 318 9.93 11.46 25.91
CA ALA A 318 11.03 11.22 24.99
C ALA A 318 12.31 11.56 25.78
N LYS A 319 12.96 10.53 26.36
CA LYS A 319 14.39 10.67 26.66
C LYS A 319 15.03 11.20 25.37
N PRO A 320 15.89 12.24 25.44
CA PRO A 320 16.75 12.54 24.31
C PRO A 320 17.43 11.22 23.95
N VAL A 321 17.49 10.91 22.65
CA VAL A 321 18.43 9.89 22.18
C VAL A 321 19.77 10.38 22.70
N GLU A 322 20.25 9.74 23.78
CA GLU A 322 21.58 9.97 24.34
C GLU A 322 22.53 9.91 23.15
N ASP A 323 23.34 10.95 22.99
CA ASP A 323 24.42 10.99 22.02
C ASP A 323 25.12 9.64 22.06
N VAL A 324 25.10 8.94 20.92
CA VAL A 324 25.99 7.82 20.71
C VAL A 324 27.39 8.40 20.93
N PRO A 325 28.15 7.94 21.94
CA PRO A 325 29.52 8.41 22.11
C PRO A 325 30.27 8.13 20.81
N PRO A 326 31.21 9.00 20.38
CA PRO A 326 32.07 8.65 19.27
C PRO A 326 32.69 7.28 19.55
N GLU A 327 32.67 6.39 18.56
CA GLU A 327 33.47 5.17 18.60
C GLU A 327 34.89 5.56 19.05
N PRO A 328 35.46 4.90 20.07
CA PRO A 328 36.84 5.13 20.40
C PRO A 328 37.68 4.64 19.22
N ASP A 329 38.55 5.53 18.73
CA ASP A 329 39.54 5.25 17.70
C ASP A 329 40.25 3.91 17.96
N ALA A 330 40.02 2.94 17.07
CA ALA A 330 40.91 1.80 16.76
C ALA A 330 40.44 1.11 15.47
#